data_AF-A0A968YSX5-F1
#
_entry.id   AF-A0A968YSX5-F1
#
_cell.length_a   1.000
_cell.length_b   1.000
_cell.length_c   1.000
_cell.angle_alpha   90.00
_cell.angle_beta   90.00
_cell.angle_gamma   90.00
#
_symmetry.space_group_name_H-M   'P 1'
#
loop_
_entity.id
_entity.type
_entity.pdbx_description
1 polymer ?
#
loop_
_entity_poly.entity_id
_entity_poly.type
_entity_poly.pdbx_seq_one_letter_code
_entity_poly.pdbx_strand_id
1 'polypeptide(L)'
;MPVGSAIDLEAKHRATTIGLADTLVPLFPEALVERVGAFVTDKERLAFSLVMTLGKQGELLEFEVQPSVVKADYQLSYEQLQAIVQRNDKGDLATEEVSSFKKLYVWADQFRALTKHLVAATPRARRF
;
A
#
# COMPACT_ATOMS: atom_id res chain seq x y z
N MET A 1 14.82 -10.59 -5.06
CA MET A 1 14.95 -11.70 -6.03
C MET A 1 16.27 -11.55 -6.76
N PRO A 2 17.10 -12.60 -6.86
CA PRO A 2 18.36 -12.53 -7.59
C PRO A 2 18.12 -12.33 -9.09
N VAL A 3 18.80 -11.34 -9.68
CA VAL A 3 18.74 -11.04 -11.11
C VAL A 3 19.28 -12.22 -11.92
N GLY A 4 18.56 -12.61 -12.98
CA GLY A 4 18.94 -13.73 -13.86
C GLY A 4 18.59 -15.13 -13.34
N SER A 5 17.99 -15.24 -12.15
CA SER A 5 17.46 -16.51 -11.66
C SER A 5 16.26 -16.99 -12.49
N ALA A 6 15.94 -18.29 -12.44
CA ALA A 6 14.77 -18.84 -13.14
C ALA A 6 13.46 -18.12 -12.76
N ILE A 7 13.32 -17.73 -11.48
CA ILE A 7 12.16 -16.96 -11.00
C ILE A 7 12.15 -15.54 -11.57
N ASP A 8 13.30 -14.87 -11.65
CA ASP A 8 13.42 -13.53 -12.25
C ASP A 8 13.09 -13.55 -13.75
N LEU A 9 13.58 -14.56 -14.47
CA LEU A 9 13.29 -14.74 -15.90
C LEU A 9 11.80 -15.03 -16.15
N GLU A 10 11.19 -15.92 -15.37
CA GLU A 10 9.77 -16.23 -15.50
C GLU A 10 8.89 -15.03 -15.12
N ALA A 11 9.25 -14.29 -14.08
CA ALA A 11 8.53 -13.08 -13.69
C ALA A 11 8.63 -11.99 -14.77
N LYS A 12 9.79 -11.82 -15.41
CA LYS A 12 9.97 -10.90 -16.55
C LYS A 12 9.12 -11.33 -17.75
N HIS A 13 9.04 -12.64 -18.02
CA HIS A 13 8.22 -13.17 -19.10
C HIS A 13 6.72 -12.96 -18.86
N ARG A 14 6.23 -13.19 -17.64
CA ARG A 14 4.82 -12.98 -17.26
C ARG A 14 4.44 -11.51 -17.10
N ALA A 15 5.40 -10.66 -16.73
CA ALA A 15 5.29 -9.21 -16.47
C ALA A 15 4.36 -8.80 -15.31
N THR A 16 3.20 -9.43 -15.15
CA THR A 16 2.21 -9.11 -14.12
C THR A 16 1.41 -10.34 -13.69
N THR A 17 0.78 -10.24 -12.52
CA THR A 17 -0.36 -11.09 -12.15
C THR A 17 -1.58 -10.63 -12.96
N ILE A 18 -2.33 -11.58 -13.52
CA ILE A 18 -3.56 -11.30 -14.26
C ILE A 18 -4.75 -11.68 -13.38
N GLY A 19 -5.58 -10.69 -13.04
CA GLY A 19 -6.88 -10.91 -12.41
C GLY A 19 -7.97 -11.11 -13.46
N LEU A 20 -8.63 -12.27 -13.43
CA LEU A 20 -9.86 -12.57 -14.17
C LEU A 20 -11.05 -12.49 -13.20
N ALA A 21 -12.28 -12.62 -13.71
CA ALA A 21 -13.49 -12.53 -12.89
C ALA A 21 -13.47 -13.51 -11.70
N ASP A 22 -13.14 -14.78 -11.95
CA ASP A 22 -13.18 -15.84 -10.94
C ASP A 22 -11.81 -16.44 -10.63
N THR A 23 -10.74 -15.94 -11.24
CA THR A 23 -9.42 -16.58 -11.14
C THR A 23 -8.30 -15.57 -11.18
N LEU A 24 -7.25 -15.85 -10.41
CA LEU A 24 -6.01 -15.10 -10.44
C LEU A 24 -4.94 -15.98 -11.08
N VAL A 25 -4.26 -15.49 -12.11
CA VAL A 25 -3.05 -16.12 -12.66
C VAL A 25 -1.85 -15.45 -11.99
N PRO A 26 -1.21 -16.08 -11.00
CA PRO A 26 -0.19 -15.42 -10.20
C PRO A 26 1.12 -15.26 -10.97
N LEU A 27 1.79 -14.14 -10.71
CA LEU A 27 3.14 -13.85 -11.22
C LEU A 27 4.18 -14.81 -10.63
N PHE A 28 4.05 -15.16 -9.36
CA PHE A 28 4.99 -15.99 -8.62
C PHE A 28 4.34 -17.29 -8.14
N PRO A 29 5.12 -18.36 -7.90
CA PRO A 29 4.62 -19.56 -7.25
C PRO A 29 4.04 -19.27 -5.86
N GLU A 30 2.97 -19.97 -5.49
CA GLU A 30 2.26 -19.77 -4.22
C GLU A 30 3.17 -19.88 -3.00
N ALA A 31 4.01 -20.92 -2.95
CA ALA A 31 4.99 -21.12 -1.87
C ALA A 31 5.98 -19.94 -1.73
N LEU A 32 6.26 -19.21 -2.80
CA LEU A 32 7.06 -18.01 -2.72
C LEU A 32 6.24 -16.83 -2.17
N VAL A 33 5.03 -16.62 -2.69
CA VAL A 33 4.12 -15.57 -2.23
C VAL A 33 3.80 -15.72 -0.75
N GLU A 34 3.57 -16.91 -0.22
CA GLU A 34 3.34 -17.10 1.23
C GLU A 34 4.57 -16.73 2.07
N ARG A 35 5.77 -17.02 1.55
CA ARG A 35 7.03 -16.77 2.26
C ARG A 35 7.43 -15.30 2.26
N VAL A 36 7.24 -14.58 1.15
CA VAL A 36 7.74 -13.20 0.99
C VAL A 36 6.64 -12.16 0.75
N GLY A 37 5.44 -12.60 0.40
CA GLY A 37 4.29 -11.77 0.09
C GLY A 37 3.31 -11.72 1.26
N ALA A 38 2.64 -10.58 1.38
CA ALA A 38 1.74 -10.19 2.46
C ALA A 38 2.40 -9.88 3.81
N PHE A 39 2.10 -8.65 4.26
CA PHE A 39 2.20 -8.24 5.65
C PHE A 39 1.06 -8.92 6.41
N VAL A 40 1.35 -10.11 6.94
CA VAL A 40 0.44 -10.83 7.82
C VAL A 40 0.59 -10.27 9.22
N THR A 41 -0.52 -10.10 9.92
CA THR A 41 -0.52 -9.66 11.32
C THR A 41 0.39 -10.53 12.16
N ASP A 42 1.04 -9.91 13.13
CA ASP A 42 1.92 -10.55 14.10
C ASP A 42 3.21 -11.19 13.57
N LYS A 43 3.57 -10.95 12.30
CA LYS A 43 4.82 -11.44 11.71
C LYS A 43 5.71 -10.28 11.27
N GLU A 44 6.98 -10.34 11.65
CA GLU A 44 8.00 -9.44 11.11
C GLU A 44 8.24 -9.73 9.63
N ARG A 45 8.29 -8.67 8.82
CA ARG A 45 8.52 -8.72 7.38
C ARG A 45 9.53 -7.66 6.99
N LEU A 46 10.38 -8.00 6.02
CA LEU A 46 11.25 -7.03 5.35
C LEU A 46 10.40 -6.15 4.44
N ALA A 47 10.64 -4.84 4.48
CA ALA A 47 9.99 -3.85 3.64
C ALA A 47 10.99 -2.83 3.12
N PHE A 48 10.56 -2.08 2.10
CA PHE A 48 11.14 -0.80 1.77
C PHE A 48 10.14 0.27 2.21
N SER A 49 10.54 1.11 3.17
CA SER A 49 9.71 2.16 3.72
C SER A 49 10.03 3.50 3.06
N LEU A 50 8.97 4.19 2.62
CA LEU A 50 9.01 5.61 2.27
C LEU A 50 8.43 6.39 3.45
N VAL A 51 9.29 7.09 4.18
CA VAL A 51 8.89 7.96 5.30
C VAL A 51 8.80 9.38 4.75
N MET A 52 7.67 10.05 4.97
CA MET A 52 7.42 11.39 4.45
C MET A 52 7.02 12.34 5.57
N THR A 53 7.58 13.54 5.54
CA THR A 53 7.17 14.66 6.38
C THR A 53 6.39 15.65 5.53
N LEU A 54 5.12 15.85 5.90
CA LEU A 54 4.20 16.74 5.18
C LEU A 54 3.92 17.99 6.00
N GLY A 55 3.87 19.13 5.33
CA GLY A 55 3.47 20.40 5.93
C GLY A 55 1.95 20.53 6.06
N LYS A 56 1.43 21.69 6.48
CA LYS A 56 0.01 21.81 6.88
C LYS A 56 -0.96 21.77 5.70
N GLN A 57 -0.49 22.09 4.50
CA GLN A 57 -1.28 22.11 3.27
C GLN A 57 -1.01 20.87 2.40
N GLY A 58 -0.24 19.91 2.91
CA GLY A 58 0.11 18.68 2.21
C GLY A 58 1.25 18.79 1.21
N GLU A 59 2.02 19.88 1.31
CA GLU A 59 3.32 20.00 0.69
C GLU A 59 4.31 18.99 1.28
N LEU A 60 5.11 18.36 0.43
CA LEU A 60 6.19 17.48 0.85
C LEU A 60 7.37 18.34 1.36
N LEU A 61 7.69 18.20 2.64
CA LEU A 61 8.83 18.90 3.25
C LEU A 61 10.12 18.06 3.13
N GLU A 62 10.01 16.77 3.42
CA GLU A 62 11.13 15.84 3.40
C GLU A 62 10.62 14.41 3.12
N PHE A 63 11.46 13.59 2.50
CA PHE A 63 11.21 12.16 2.37
C PHE A 63 12.51 11.36 2.48
N GLU A 64 12.39 10.14 3.00
CA GLU A 64 13.47 9.17 3.07
C GLU A 64 12.97 7.80 2.60
N VAL A 65 13.81 7.10 1.84
CA VAL A 65 13.56 5.72 1.41
C VAL A 65 14.60 4.83 2.06
N GLN A 66 14.15 3.88 2.88
CA GLN A 66 15.04 2.97 3.60
C GLN A 66 14.53 1.53 3.64
N PRO A 67 15.42 0.52 3.59
CA PRO A 67 15.07 -0.83 3.99
C PRO A 67 14.63 -0.86 5.47
N SER A 68 13.63 -1.65 5.79
CA SER A 68 13.07 -1.73 7.14
C SER A 68 12.57 -3.13 7.48
N VAL A 69 12.36 -3.36 8.78
CA VAL A 69 11.59 -4.49 9.30
C VAL A 69 10.30 -3.92 9.87
N VAL A 70 9.16 -4.44 9.42
CA VAL A 70 7.84 -4.01 9.90
C VAL A 70 7.05 -5.21 10.41
N LYS A 71 6.21 -4.97 11.40
CA LYS A 71 5.24 -5.93 11.93
C LYS A 71 3.87 -5.28 11.84
N ALA A 72 2.93 -5.90 11.13
CA ALA A 72 1.58 -5.37 11.03
C ALA A 72 0.80 -5.69 12.31
N ASP A 73 0.20 -4.67 12.92
CA ASP A 73 -0.64 -4.82 14.12
C ASP A 73 -2.07 -5.26 13.77
N TYR A 74 -2.58 -4.83 12.61
CA TYR A 74 -3.94 -5.11 12.17
C TYR A 74 -4.03 -5.38 10.67
N GLN A 75 -4.94 -6.26 10.28
CA GLN A 75 -5.37 -6.47 8.89
C GLN A 75 -6.86 -6.17 8.81
N LEU A 76 -7.21 -5.00 8.26
CA LEU A 76 -8.58 -4.49 8.26
C LEU A 76 -9.21 -4.60 6.86
N SER A 77 -10.47 -5.03 6.80
CA SER A 77 -11.30 -4.90 5.60
C SER A 77 -11.73 -3.45 5.40
N TYR A 78 -12.18 -3.13 4.17
CA TYR A 78 -12.76 -1.82 3.88
C TYR A 78 -13.96 -1.50 4.77
N GLU A 79 -14.82 -2.48 5.05
CA GLU A 79 -15.99 -2.27 5.90
C GLU A 79 -15.59 -1.98 7.35
N GLN A 80 -14.59 -2.71 7.86
CA GLN A 80 -14.04 -2.49 9.20
C GLN A 80 -13.44 -1.09 9.31
N LEU A 81 -12.57 -0.69 8.37
CA LEU A 81 -11.98 0.64 8.35
C LEU A 81 -13.05 1.74 8.27
N GLN A 82 -14.08 1.55 7.43
CA GLN A 82 -15.18 2.50 7.30
C GLN A 82 -15.98 2.64 8.60
N ALA A 83 -16.27 1.53 9.28
CA ALA A 83 -16.95 1.55 10.58
C ALA A 83 -16.14 2.32 11.63
N ILE A 84 -14.82 2.11 11.69
CA ILE A 84 -13.90 2.81 12.61
C ILE A 84 -13.90 4.32 12.34
N VAL A 85 -13.75 4.72 11.08
CA VAL A 85 -13.60 6.13 10.70
C VAL A 85 -14.92 6.89 10.81
N GLN A 86 -16.04 6.31 10.33
CA GLN A 86 -17.32 7.02 10.18
C GLN A 86 -18.30 6.78 11.34
N ARG A 87 -18.36 5.55 11.86
CA ARG A 87 -19.32 5.17 12.91
C ARG A 87 -18.73 5.25 14.31
N ASN A 88 -17.44 5.59 14.42
CA ASN A 88 -16.71 5.67 15.68
C ASN A 88 -16.73 4.33 16.45
N ASP A 89 -16.94 3.23 15.72
CA ASP A 89 -16.96 1.89 16.26
C ASP A 89 -15.51 1.43 16.41
N LYS A 90 -15.01 1.51 17.65
CA LYS A 90 -13.59 1.28 17.93
C LYS A 90 -13.21 -0.20 17.86
N GLY A 91 -14.17 -1.12 17.95
CA GLY A 91 -13.86 -2.54 18.16
C GLY A 91 -12.81 -2.73 19.26
N ASP A 92 -11.77 -3.51 18.97
CA ASP A 92 -10.62 -3.76 19.86
C ASP A 92 -9.44 -2.77 19.69
N LEU A 93 -9.60 -1.70 18.89
CA LEU A 93 -8.53 -0.74 18.63
C LEU A 93 -8.37 0.26 19.77
N ALA A 94 -7.13 0.65 20.04
CA ALA A 94 -6.83 1.72 20.97
C ALA A 94 -7.34 3.07 20.43
N THR A 95 -7.70 3.99 21.33
CA THR A 95 -8.25 5.31 20.93
C THR A 95 -7.26 6.13 20.11
N GLU A 96 -5.95 5.95 20.34
CA GLU A 96 -4.87 6.63 19.61
C GLU A 96 -4.75 6.15 18.16
N GLU A 97 -4.96 4.85 17.91
CA GLU A 97 -4.94 4.24 16.59
C GLU A 97 -6.12 4.71 15.75
N VAL A 98 -7.32 4.75 16.36
CA VAL A 98 -8.52 5.32 15.72
C VAL A 98 -8.31 6.78 15.32
N SER A 99 -7.64 7.57 16.18
CA SER A 99 -7.29 8.96 15.84
C SER A 99 -6.34 9.03 14.64
N SER A 100 -5.36 8.13 14.60
CA SER A 100 -4.38 8.05 13.52
C SER A 100 -5.04 7.68 12.18
N PHE A 101 -5.95 6.69 12.16
CA PHE A 101 -6.72 6.35 10.97
C PHE A 101 -7.59 7.51 10.46
N LYS A 102 -8.24 8.25 11.37
CA LYS A 102 -9.02 9.43 10.98
C LYS A 102 -8.17 10.53 10.37
N LYS A 103 -6.99 10.80 10.93
CA LYS A 103 -6.02 11.75 10.35
C LYS A 103 -5.63 11.31 8.93
N LEU A 104 -5.27 10.03 8.75
CA LEU A 104 -4.92 9.48 7.43
C LEU A 104 -6.08 9.60 6.42
N TYR A 105 -7.32 9.40 6.86
CA TYR A 105 -8.49 9.56 5.99
C TYR A 105 -8.66 11.01 5.50
N VAL A 106 -8.51 11.99 6.39
CA VAL A 106 -8.53 13.43 6.02
C VAL A 106 -7.41 13.76 5.05
N TRP A 107 -6.21 13.22 5.31
CA TRP A 107 -5.06 13.35 4.43
C TRP A 107 -5.33 12.79 3.03
N ALA A 108 -5.97 11.62 2.93
CA ALA A 108 -6.33 11.03 1.64
C ALA A 108 -7.25 11.95 0.82
N ASP A 109 -8.17 12.66 1.44
CA ASP A 109 -9.04 13.63 0.75
C ASP A 109 -8.28 14.89 0.31
N GLN A 110 -7.33 15.39 1.11
CA GLN A 110 -6.45 16.50 0.71
C GLN A 110 -5.57 16.10 -0.48
N PHE A 111 -4.96 14.91 -0.44
CA PHE A 111 -4.18 14.38 -1.56
C PHE A 111 -5.01 14.18 -2.81
N ARG A 112 -6.27 13.73 -2.70
CA ARG A 112 -7.20 13.64 -3.85
C ARG A 112 -7.48 15.00 -4.47
N ALA A 113 -7.62 16.06 -3.67
CA ALA A 113 -7.81 17.41 -4.19
C ALA A 113 -6.56 17.89 -4.96
N LEU A 114 -5.36 17.65 -4.42
CA LEU A 114 -4.09 18.03 -5.04
C LEU A 114 -3.80 17.21 -6.32
N THR A 115 -4.07 15.90 -6.32
CA THR A 115 -3.85 15.04 -7.49
C THR A 115 -4.77 15.37 -8.65
N LYS A 116 -6.00 15.85 -8.42
CA LYS A 116 -6.88 16.32 -9.51
C LYS A 116 -6.23 17.47 -10.30
N HIS A 117 -5.50 18.35 -9.64
CA HIS A 117 -4.77 19.43 -10.30
C HIS A 117 -3.52 18.94 -11.04
N LEU A 118 -2.78 17.97 -10.48
CA LEU A 118 -1.58 17.39 -11.12
C LEU A 118 -1.90 16.50 -12.32
N VAL A 119 -2.94 15.66 -12.23
CA VAL A 119 -3.38 14.79 -13.34
C VAL A 119 -3.94 15.62 -14.50
N ALA A 120 -4.61 16.74 -14.22
CA ALA A 120 -5.05 17.67 -15.27
C ALA A 120 -3.89 18.41 -15.97
N ALA A 121 -2.75 18.58 -15.29
CA ALA A 121 -1.56 19.25 -15.81
C ALA A 121 -0.56 18.30 -16.50
N THR A 122 -0.78 16.98 -16.45
CA THR A 122 0.10 16.00 -17.09
C THR A 122 -0.38 15.76 -18.53
N PRO A 123 0.39 16.12 -19.58
CA PRO A 123 0.02 15.76 -20.93
C PRO A 123 0.02 14.23 -21.03
N ARG A 124 -1.08 13.63 -21.49
CA ARG A 124 -1.19 12.20 -21.82
C ARG A 124 0.01 11.79 -22.67
N ALA A 125 1.03 11.21 -22.04
CA ALA A 125 2.10 10.54 -22.75
C ALA A 125 1.46 9.39 -23.56
N ARG A 126 1.83 9.34 -24.83
CA ARG A 126 1.21 8.57 -25.90
C ARG A 126 1.01 7.09 -25.53
N ARG A 127 -0.19 6.59 -25.88
CA ARG A 127 -0.48 5.16 -26.09
C ARG A 127 0.64 4.50 -26.91
N PHE A 128 1.10 3.36 -26.45
CA PHE A 128 1.54 2.25 -27.31
C PHE A 128 0.61 1.07 -27.02
#